data_AF-V9KQ77-F1
#
_entry.id   AF-V9KQ77-F1
#
_cell.length_a   1.000
_cell.length_b   1.000
_cell.length_c   1.000
_cell.angle_alpha   90.00
_cell.angle_beta   90.00
_cell.angle_gamma   90.00
#
_symmetry.space_group_name_H-M   'P 1'
#
loop_
_entity.id
_entity.type
_entity.pdbx_description
1 polymer ?
#
loop_
_entity_poly.entity_id
_entity_poly.type
_entity_poly.pdbx_seq_one_letter_code
_entity_poly.pdbx_strand_id
1 'polypeptide(L)'
;MGGGGGHEVGRAGDVRGGFNRKWWWQSAEVKGSSGVVCWCCVAAAAAAMEYQFAEIDKYGNWPTLYQDIRHQASDFPCKVAKLPENRNRNRYRDVSPFDHSRIKLQQGENDYINASLIRMQEAQRSYILTQGPLPNTCGHFWEMVWEQKSRGVVMLNRVIEKGSVKCAQYWPSKEEMEMLFSDTNFKLTLISEDVKSYYTVRQLELENLATEEIREILHFHYTTWPDFGVPESPASFLNFLFKVRESGTLNPEHGPIVVHCSAGIGRSGTFSLVDTCLLLMDKRKDPSSVDVKLVLLEMRNYRMGLIQTADQLRFSYMAVIEGAKFIMGDSSVQEQWKELSKEDLEPPPEHSPPPPRPPKRASETLNGKTPDQRICVTDSEERKFDAFYENQSRKVTESQIESSENELRKRHVGENAIYSPQVNEQVNSEYEEVIAKEASELVLEDEEKEDTWLNWKPVVLNVCLFAAFTAGAYFCYRACFH
;
A
#
# COMPACT_ATOMS: atom_id res chain seq x y z
N MET A 1 -20.83 65.67 21.95
CA MET A 1 -20.71 66.07 23.38
C MET A 1 -21.03 64.82 24.18
N GLY A 2 -20.02 64.02 24.55
CA GLY A 2 -19.37 64.05 25.88
C GLY A 2 -20.03 62.95 26.74
N GLY A 3 -19.44 61.77 26.92
CA GLY A 3 -18.38 61.47 27.90
C GLY A 3 -19.00 61.28 29.30
N GLY A 4 -18.76 60.24 30.10
CA GLY A 4 -18.01 58.99 30.02
C GLY A 4 -18.42 58.13 31.23
N GLY A 5 -18.13 56.83 31.18
CA GLY A 5 -18.30 55.90 32.30
C GLY A 5 -17.04 55.06 32.41
N GLY A 6 -16.32 55.23 33.52
CA GLY A 6 -14.96 54.75 33.74
C GLY A 6 -14.83 53.25 34.00
N HIS A 7 -13.60 52.80 33.74
CA HIS A 7 -13.01 51.52 34.09
C HIS A 7 -13.15 51.14 35.57
N GLU A 8 -13.34 49.85 35.81
CA GLU A 8 -12.81 49.18 37.01
C GLU A 8 -11.92 48.01 36.58
N VAL A 9 -10.73 47.96 37.20
CA VAL A 9 -9.58 47.12 36.86
C VAL A 9 -9.58 45.91 37.79
N GLY A 10 -9.65 44.69 37.23
CA GLY A 10 -9.39 43.43 37.95
C GLY A 10 -8.12 42.77 37.40
N ARG A 11 -7.03 42.80 38.17
CA ARG A 11 -5.74 42.19 37.83
C ARG A 11 -5.60 40.79 38.44
N ALA A 12 -5.14 39.87 37.60
CA ALA A 12 -4.20 38.76 37.85
C ALA A 12 -4.52 37.69 38.91
N GLY A 13 -4.80 36.48 38.44
CA GLY A 13 -4.56 35.22 39.13
C GLY A 13 -3.92 34.21 38.18
N ASP A 14 -2.61 34.03 38.30
CA ASP A 14 -1.79 32.99 37.66
C ASP A 14 -2.17 31.61 38.24
N VAL A 15 -2.61 30.66 37.42
CA VAL A 15 -2.82 29.26 37.83
C VAL A 15 -1.97 28.36 36.95
N ARG A 16 -0.75 28.11 37.42
CA ARG A 16 0.07 26.96 37.02
C ARG A 16 -0.53 25.72 37.66
N GLY A 17 -1.22 24.90 36.86
CA GLY A 17 -1.61 23.56 37.25
C GLY A 17 -0.41 22.62 37.24
N GLY A 18 0.16 22.35 38.42
CA GLY A 18 1.17 21.32 38.62
C GLY A 18 0.58 19.92 38.46
N PHE A 19 1.20 19.10 37.61
CA PHE A 19 0.95 17.66 37.52
C PHE A 19 1.40 16.99 38.83
N ASN A 20 0.45 16.65 39.69
CA ASN A 20 0.72 15.92 40.93
C ASN A 20 0.75 14.41 40.62
N ARG A 21 1.96 13.82 40.59
CA ARG A 21 2.18 12.37 40.52
C ARG A 21 1.84 11.77 41.88
N LYS A 22 0.80 10.95 41.96
CA LYS A 22 0.60 9.87 42.95
C LYS A 22 -0.84 9.38 42.79
N TRP A 23 -1.06 8.27 42.10
CA TRP A 23 -2.19 7.33 42.31
C TRP A 23 -2.03 6.15 41.34
N TRP A 24 -1.09 5.25 41.61
CA TRP A 24 -1.09 3.89 41.05
C TRP A 24 -0.40 2.99 42.05
N TRP A 25 -1.18 2.19 42.79
CA TRP A 25 -0.83 0.88 43.38
C TRP A 25 -2.07 0.39 44.13
N GLN A 26 -2.92 -0.37 43.45
CA GLN A 26 -3.84 -1.32 44.08
C GLN A 26 -3.88 -2.56 43.21
N SER A 27 -3.20 -3.61 43.68
CA SER A 27 -3.19 -4.94 43.08
C SER A 27 -4.57 -5.59 43.24
N ALA A 28 -5.15 -6.06 42.14
CA ALA A 28 -6.23 -7.04 42.18
C ALA A 28 -5.67 -8.37 41.65
N GLU A 29 -5.45 -9.33 42.55
CA GLU A 29 -5.20 -10.72 42.20
C GLU A 29 -6.51 -11.36 41.72
N VAL A 30 -6.55 -11.84 40.47
CA VAL A 30 -7.58 -12.78 40.01
C VAL A 30 -6.91 -14.13 39.78
N LYS A 31 -7.24 -15.10 40.62
CA LYS A 31 -6.83 -16.51 40.46
C LYS A 31 -7.68 -17.16 39.37
N GLY A 32 -7.03 -17.58 38.29
CA GLY A 32 -7.61 -18.42 37.24
C GLY A 32 -6.51 -19.12 36.46
N SER A 33 -6.45 -20.44 36.57
CA SER A 33 -5.36 -21.29 36.05
C SER A 33 -5.43 -21.46 34.54
N SER A 34 -4.55 -20.79 33.80
CA SER A 34 -3.75 -21.27 32.65
C SER A 34 -3.18 -20.08 31.88
N GLY A 35 -1.85 -19.96 31.84
CA GLY A 35 -1.13 -18.99 31.00
C GLY A 35 -1.22 -17.52 31.45
N VAL A 36 -0.71 -17.18 32.64
CA VAL A 36 -0.59 -15.77 33.07
C VAL A 36 0.60 -15.14 32.36
N VAL A 37 0.36 -14.48 31.22
CA VAL A 37 1.22 -13.39 30.79
C VAL A 37 1.01 -12.26 31.79
N CYS A 38 2.04 -11.92 32.56
CA CYS A 38 1.96 -10.88 33.58
C CYS A 38 1.61 -9.54 32.92
N TRP A 39 0.54 -8.87 33.37
CA TRP A 39 0.17 -7.51 32.95
C TRP A 39 1.36 -6.52 32.98
N CYS A 40 2.33 -6.71 33.89
CA CYS A 40 3.55 -5.88 33.96
C CYS A 40 4.48 -6.03 32.75
N CYS A 41 4.58 -7.22 32.13
CA CYS A 41 5.39 -7.43 30.93
C CYS A 41 4.71 -6.81 29.69
N VAL A 42 3.37 -6.81 29.67
CA VAL A 42 2.55 -6.28 28.57
C VAL A 42 2.49 -4.75 28.59
N ALA A 43 2.39 -4.13 29.77
CA ALA A 43 2.52 -2.67 29.92
C ALA A 43 3.91 -2.17 29.52
N ALA A 44 4.97 -2.95 29.75
CA ALA A 44 6.34 -2.61 29.35
C ALA A 44 6.57 -2.67 27.83
N ALA A 45 5.72 -3.38 27.10
CA ALA A 45 5.87 -3.68 25.68
C ALA A 45 5.32 -2.59 24.76
N ALA A 46 4.07 -2.18 24.99
CA ALA A 46 3.55 -0.93 24.43
C ALA A 46 4.47 0.23 24.79
N ALA A 47 5.00 0.24 26.02
CA ALA A 47 5.94 1.25 26.48
C ALA A 47 7.26 1.28 25.68
N ALA A 48 7.73 0.19 25.07
CA ALA A 48 8.96 0.20 24.28
C ALA A 48 8.78 0.88 22.91
N MET A 49 7.72 0.53 22.17
CA MET A 49 7.37 1.19 20.91
C MET A 49 6.93 2.65 21.16
N GLU A 50 6.19 2.91 22.23
CA GLU A 50 5.83 4.25 22.67
C GLU A 50 7.05 5.07 23.07
N TYR A 51 8.03 4.48 23.75
CA TYR A 51 9.29 5.14 24.10
C TYR A 51 10.10 5.48 22.85
N GLN A 52 10.27 4.52 21.94
CA GLN A 52 10.95 4.75 20.66
C GLN A 52 10.25 5.87 19.88
N PHE A 53 8.92 5.82 19.78
CA PHE A 53 8.12 6.86 19.14
C PHE A 53 8.35 8.22 19.80
N ALA A 54 8.24 8.31 21.12
CA ALA A 54 8.40 9.55 21.87
C ALA A 54 9.81 10.14 21.73
N GLU A 55 10.85 9.31 21.72
CA GLU A 55 12.23 9.77 21.50
C GLU A 55 12.41 10.30 20.07
N ILE A 56 11.93 9.58 19.04
CA ILE A 56 12.01 10.07 17.65
C ILE A 56 11.25 11.39 17.49
N ASP A 57 10.07 11.50 18.10
CA ASP A 57 9.21 12.69 18.01
C ASP A 57 9.83 13.90 18.71
N LYS A 58 10.37 13.68 19.91
CA LYS A 58 11.05 14.71 20.70
C LYS A 58 12.23 15.34 19.97
N TYR A 59 12.98 14.55 19.21
CA TYR A 59 14.15 15.04 18.45
C TYR A 59 13.85 15.33 16.97
N GLY A 60 12.61 15.10 16.50
CA GLY A 60 12.25 15.33 15.09
C GLY A 60 12.97 14.40 14.11
N ASN A 61 13.34 13.19 14.52
CA ASN A 61 14.20 12.28 13.75
C ASN A 61 13.45 11.40 12.72
N TRP A 62 12.16 11.66 12.49
CA TRP A 62 11.35 10.92 11.51
C TRP A 62 11.94 10.92 10.09
N PRO A 63 12.45 12.05 9.54
CA PRO A 63 13.10 12.05 8.23
C PRO A 63 14.31 11.12 8.18
N THR A 64 15.15 11.13 9.22
CA THR A 64 16.34 10.28 9.30
C THR A 64 15.98 8.80 9.29
N LEU A 65 15.06 8.38 10.17
CA LEU A 65 14.61 6.98 10.20
C LEU A 65 13.98 6.55 8.87
N TYR A 66 13.19 7.43 8.25
CA TYR A 66 12.59 7.15 6.94
C TYR A 66 13.65 6.99 5.84
N GLN A 67 14.68 7.83 5.82
CA GLN A 67 15.78 7.69 4.87
C GLN A 67 16.58 6.41 5.12
N ASP A 68 16.85 6.03 6.36
CA ASP A 68 17.52 4.77 6.69
C ASP A 68 16.77 3.56 6.15
N ILE A 69 15.43 3.56 6.23
CA ILE A 69 14.59 2.51 5.65
C ILE A 69 14.65 2.53 4.12
N ARG A 70 14.72 3.70 3.48
CA ARG A 70 14.92 3.80 2.03
C ARG A 70 16.26 3.18 1.61
N HIS A 71 17.34 3.49 2.32
CA HIS A 71 18.67 2.95 2.01
C HIS A 71 18.79 1.44 2.27
N GLN A 72 18.10 0.92 3.28
CA GLN A 72 18.11 -0.51 3.63
C GLN A 72 17.14 -1.34 2.79
N ALA A 73 16.22 -0.71 2.05
CA ALA A 73 15.22 -1.43 1.27
C ALA A 73 15.86 -2.22 0.13
N SER A 74 15.39 -3.45 -0.04
CA SER A 74 15.81 -4.31 -1.15
C SER A 74 15.41 -3.70 -2.49
N ASP A 75 16.16 -4.06 -3.52
CA ASP A 75 15.89 -3.65 -4.90
C ASP A 75 15.96 -4.89 -5.78
N PHE A 76 14.88 -5.15 -6.52
CA PHE A 76 14.73 -6.33 -7.36
C PHE A 76 14.36 -5.91 -8.78
N PRO A 77 14.59 -6.77 -9.80
CA PRO A 77 14.26 -6.44 -11.18
C PRO A 77 12.77 -6.17 -11.42
N CYS A 78 12.50 -5.23 -12.34
CA CYS A 78 11.16 -4.89 -12.85
C CYS A 78 11.11 -5.02 -14.38
N LYS A 79 11.79 -6.00 -14.97
CA LYS A 79 12.02 -6.11 -16.41
C LYS A 79 10.72 -6.11 -17.20
N VAL A 80 9.73 -6.89 -16.78
CA VAL A 80 8.43 -7.02 -17.48
C VAL A 80 7.68 -5.68 -17.48
N ALA A 81 7.71 -4.97 -16.35
CA ALA A 81 7.05 -3.68 -16.21
C ALA A 81 7.66 -2.59 -17.10
N LYS A 82 8.93 -2.74 -17.50
CA LYS A 82 9.64 -1.78 -18.36
C LYS A 82 9.58 -2.10 -19.85
N LEU A 83 8.95 -3.21 -20.25
CA LEU A 83 8.76 -3.52 -21.67
C LEU A 83 7.93 -2.42 -22.36
N PRO A 84 8.26 -2.04 -23.63
CA PRO A 84 7.57 -0.98 -24.34
C PRO A 84 6.04 -1.15 -24.41
N GLU A 85 5.58 -2.39 -24.65
CA GLU A 85 4.16 -2.77 -24.70
C GLU A 85 3.40 -2.53 -23.39
N ASN A 86 4.10 -2.53 -22.25
CA ASN A 86 3.52 -2.33 -20.92
C ASN A 86 3.55 -0.87 -20.46
N ARG A 87 4.10 0.05 -21.27
CA ARG A 87 4.19 1.48 -20.91
C ARG A 87 2.82 2.09 -20.60
N ASN A 88 1.80 1.77 -21.38
CA ASN A 88 0.43 2.26 -21.20
C ASN A 88 -0.37 1.53 -20.11
N ARG A 89 0.20 0.49 -19.47
CA ARG A 89 -0.38 -0.23 -18.31
C ARG A 89 0.17 0.30 -16.98
N ASN A 90 1.11 1.24 -17.02
CA ASN A 90 1.75 1.85 -15.85
C ASN A 90 1.28 3.30 -15.67
N ARG A 91 0.69 3.62 -14.51
CA ARG A 91 0.27 4.99 -14.20
C ARG A 91 1.45 5.92 -13.95
N TYR A 92 2.52 5.40 -13.34
CA TYR A 92 3.72 6.16 -13.00
C TYR A 92 4.97 5.41 -13.48
N ARG A 93 5.87 6.11 -14.18
CA ARG A 93 7.10 5.53 -14.75
C ARG A 93 8.04 4.99 -13.66
N ASP A 94 8.04 5.63 -12.50
CA ASP A 94 8.91 5.33 -11.36
C ASP A 94 8.34 4.27 -10.42
N VAL A 95 7.08 3.83 -10.58
CA VAL A 95 6.46 2.82 -9.71
C VAL A 95 6.12 1.56 -10.51
N SER A 96 6.84 0.47 -10.24
CA SER A 96 6.66 -0.81 -10.94
C SER A 96 6.64 -1.98 -9.96
N PRO A 97 5.91 -3.07 -10.27
CA PRO A 97 6.00 -4.29 -9.48
C PRO A 97 7.35 -4.98 -9.76
N PHE A 98 7.90 -5.68 -8.76
CA PHE A 98 9.04 -6.57 -8.98
C PHE A 98 8.61 -7.82 -9.74
N ASP A 99 9.48 -8.36 -10.58
CA ASP A 99 9.16 -9.50 -11.46
C ASP A 99 8.78 -10.76 -10.66
N HIS A 100 9.42 -10.98 -9.50
CA HIS A 100 9.20 -12.16 -8.66
C HIS A 100 7.89 -12.13 -7.85
N SER A 101 7.31 -10.95 -7.65
CA SER A 101 6.11 -10.75 -6.82
C SER A 101 4.92 -10.20 -7.60
N ARG A 102 5.08 -9.86 -8.90
CA ARG A 102 3.99 -9.35 -9.71
C ARG A 102 2.86 -10.35 -9.84
N ILE A 103 1.62 -9.85 -9.88
CA ILE A 103 0.49 -10.67 -10.33
C ILE A 103 0.59 -10.85 -11.85
N LYS A 104 0.20 -12.05 -12.31
CA LYS A 104 0.13 -12.42 -13.72
C LYS A 104 -1.32 -12.72 -14.04
N LEU A 105 -1.87 -12.04 -15.05
CA LEU A 105 -3.19 -12.31 -15.59
C LEU A 105 -3.14 -13.62 -16.39
N GLN A 106 -4.24 -14.38 -16.42
CA GLN A 106 -4.29 -15.68 -17.12
C GLN A 106 -4.99 -15.57 -18.47
N GLN A 107 -5.75 -14.51 -18.73
CA GLN A 107 -6.41 -14.29 -20.01
C GLN A 107 -5.60 -13.36 -20.93
N GLY A 108 -5.76 -13.55 -22.23
CA GLY A 108 -5.11 -12.72 -23.25
C GLY A 108 -3.62 -13.04 -23.47
N GLU A 109 -2.98 -12.27 -24.35
CA GLU A 109 -1.59 -12.47 -24.75
C GLU A 109 -0.58 -11.80 -23.80
N ASN A 110 -1.02 -10.78 -23.05
CA ASN A 110 -0.17 -9.99 -22.18
C ASN A 110 -0.61 -10.11 -20.71
N ASP A 111 0.18 -10.88 -19.94
CA ASP A 111 -0.06 -11.21 -18.53
C ASP A 111 0.19 -10.05 -17.55
N TYR A 112 0.55 -8.86 -18.04
CA TYR A 112 1.02 -7.78 -17.20
C TYR A 112 -0.10 -6.93 -16.61
N ILE A 113 -0.04 -6.78 -15.28
CA ILE A 113 -0.74 -5.75 -14.51
C ILE A 113 0.23 -5.18 -13.45
N ASN A 114 0.17 -3.86 -13.18
CA ASN A 114 0.98 -3.23 -12.13
C ASN A 114 0.41 -3.53 -10.73
N ALA A 115 0.59 -4.78 -10.29
CA ALA A 115 0.17 -5.27 -8.99
C ALA A 115 1.23 -6.21 -8.39
N SER A 116 1.37 -6.21 -7.08
CA SER A 116 2.34 -7.05 -6.36
C SER A 116 1.65 -7.82 -5.25
N LEU A 117 1.94 -9.12 -5.16
CA LEU A 117 1.52 -9.98 -4.05
C LEU A 117 2.51 -9.84 -2.89
N ILE A 118 2.05 -9.28 -1.78
CA ILE A 118 2.81 -9.18 -0.53
C ILE A 118 2.40 -10.35 0.35
N ARG A 119 3.35 -11.22 0.69
CA ARG A 119 3.12 -12.39 1.56
C ARG A 119 3.85 -12.21 2.88
N MET A 120 3.11 -11.98 3.95
CA MET A 120 3.65 -11.89 5.30
C MET A 120 3.54 -13.25 5.97
N GLN A 121 4.59 -14.07 5.81
CA GLN A 121 4.55 -15.49 6.15
C GLN A 121 4.26 -15.71 7.64
N GLU A 122 4.95 -14.98 8.52
CA GLU A 122 4.74 -15.09 9.96
C GLU A 122 3.34 -14.62 10.36
N ALA A 123 2.87 -13.51 9.78
CA ALA A 123 1.54 -12.97 10.04
C ALA A 123 0.42 -13.83 9.42
N GLN A 124 0.74 -14.75 8.50
CA GLN A 124 -0.21 -15.54 7.71
C GLN A 124 -1.26 -14.67 7.01
N ARG A 125 -0.83 -13.51 6.50
CA ARG A 125 -1.66 -12.59 5.73
C ARG A 125 -1.02 -12.28 4.39
N SER A 126 -1.83 -12.21 3.36
CA SER A 126 -1.41 -11.77 2.03
C SER A 126 -2.26 -10.60 1.55
N TYR A 127 -1.64 -9.70 0.78
CA TYR A 127 -2.30 -8.56 0.15
C TYR A 127 -1.86 -8.47 -1.30
N ILE A 128 -2.75 -7.98 -2.17
CA ILE A 128 -2.37 -7.50 -3.50
C ILE A 128 -2.33 -5.98 -3.45
N LEU A 129 -1.15 -5.39 -3.59
CA LEU A 129 -1.01 -3.93 -3.70
C LEU A 129 -0.87 -3.54 -5.16
N THR A 130 -1.77 -2.68 -5.64
CA THR A 130 -1.87 -2.29 -7.05
C THR A 130 -2.04 -0.78 -7.21
N GLN A 131 -1.73 -0.26 -8.40
CA GLN A 131 -2.03 1.14 -8.74
C GLN A 131 -3.54 1.37 -8.87
N GLY A 132 -3.97 2.62 -8.78
CA GLY A 132 -5.33 3.00 -9.17
C GLY A 132 -5.52 2.72 -10.67
N PRO A 133 -6.52 1.93 -11.08
CA PRO A 133 -6.71 1.54 -12.48
C PRO A 133 -6.67 2.73 -13.45
N LEU A 134 -6.08 2.51 -14.61
CA LEU A 134 -6.16 3.41 -15.76
C LEU A 134 -7.43 3.07 -16.56
N PRO A 135 -7.93 3.97 -17.41
CA PRO A 135 -9.10 3.68 -18.25
C PRO A 135 -8.97 2.37 -19.05
N ASN A 136 -7.78 2.09 -19.58
CA ASN A 136 -7.46 0.87 -20.35
C ASN A 136 -7.03 -0.33 -19.48
N THR A 137 -7.14 -0.25 -18.16
CA THR A 137 -6.78 -1.36 -17.26
C THR A 137 -7.86 -1.65 -16.22
N CYS A 138 -9.08 -1.13 -16.39
CA CYS A 138 -10.19 -1.47 -15.50
C CYS A 138 -10.62 -2.93 -15.67
N GLY A 139 -10.70 -3.46 -16.89
CA GLY A 139 -10.97 -4.87 -17.15
C GLY A 139 -9.93 -5.78 -16.51
N HIS A 140 -8.65 -5.53 -16.80
CA HIS A 140 -7.51 -6.23 -16.17
C HIS A 140 -7.55 -6.22 -14.63
N PHE A 141 -8.03 -5.13 -14.01
CA PHE A 141 -8.16 -5.05 -12.56
C PHE A 141 -9.21 -6.03 -12.03
N TRP A 142 -10.37 -6.12 -12.68
CA TRP A 142 -11.43 -7.04 -12.28
C TRP A 142 -11.14 -8.49 -12.64
N GLU A 143 -10.43 -8.74 -13.75
CA GLU A 143 -9.84 -10.03 -14.06
C GLU A 143 -8.91 -10.50 -12.93
N MET A 144 -7.99 -9.64 -12.48
CA MET A 144 -7.13 -9.94 -11.34
C MET A 144 -7.93 -10.25 -10.06
N VAL A 145 -8.94 -9.43 -9.73
CA VAL A 145 -9.80 -9.67 -8.56
C VAL A 145 -10.45 -11.05 -8.63
N TRP A 146 -10.97 -11.42 -9.81
CA TRP A 146 -11.60 -12.70 -10.09
C TRP A 146 -10.64 -13.88 -9.97
N GLU A 147 -9.52 -13.85 -10.70
CA GLU A 147 -8.55 -14.94 -10.77
C GLU A 147 -7.89 -15.21 -9.42
N GLN A 148 -7.61 -14.14 -8.67
CA GLN A 148 -7.02 -14.24 -7.34
C GLN A 148 -8.05 -14.57 -6.26
N LYS A 149 -9.34 -14.72 -6.60
CA LYS A 149 -10.44 -15.04 -5.69
C LYS A 149 -10.57 -14.05 -4.53
N SER A 150 -10.30 -12.78 -4.79
CA SER A 150 -10.33 -11.74 -3.77
C SER A 150 -11.77 -11.44 -3.40
N ARG A 151 -12.09 -11.37 -2.10
CA ARG A 151 -13.44 -11.00 -1.61
C ARG A 151 -13.61 -9.50 -1.40
N GLY A 152 -12.51 -8.77 -1.21
CA GLY A 152 -12.54 -7.35 -0.87
C GLY A 152 -11.55 -6.52 -1.69
N VAL A 153 -11.94 -5.25 -1.91
CA VAL A 153 -11.11 -4.19 -2.47
C VAL A 153 -11.08 -3.01 -1.50
N VAL A 154 -9.90 -2.56 -1.12
CA VAL A 154 -9.68 -1.36 -0.30
C VAL A 154 -9.12 -0.24 -1.17
N MET A 155 -9.89 0.82 -1.33
CA MET A 155 -9.56 2.03 -2.08
C MET A 155 -9.26 3.18 -1.12
N LEU A 156 -8.04 3.71 -1.15
CA LEU A 156 -7.57 4.74 -0.20
C LEU A 156 -7.38 6.12 -0.83
N ASN A 157 -7.96 6.37 -2.01
CA ASN A 157 -7.88 7.66 -2.70
C ASN A 157 -9.23 8.06 -3.29
N ARG A 158 -9.38 9.35 -3.62
CA ARG A 158 -10.48 9.80 -4.49
C ARG A 158 -10.09 9.69 -5.96
N VAL A 159 -11.08 9.58 -6.84
CA VAL A 159 -10.88 9.57 -8.31
C VAL A 159 -10.09 10.80 -8.74
N ILE A 160 -10.46 11.97 -8.21
CA ILE A 160 -9.80 13.25 -8.44
C ILE A 160 -9.24 13.77 -7.12
N GLU A 161 -7.96 14.15 -7.11
CA GLU A 161 -7.31 14.79 -5.97
C GLU A 161 -6.50 15.99 -6.43
N LYS A 162 -6.67 17.14 -5.78
CA LYS A 162 -5.99 18.40 -6.13
C LYS A 162 -6.16 18.78 -7.62
N GLY A 163 -7.33 18.45 -8.20
CA GLY A 163 -7.66 18.73 -9.59
C GLY A 163 -7.10 17.75 -10.63
N SER A 164 -6.43 16.67 -10.21
CA SER A 164 -5.87 15.66 -11.12
C SER A 164 -6.53 14.30 -10.95
N VAL A 165 -6.76 13.59 -12.05
CA VAL A 165 -7.27 12.21 -12.03
C VAL A 165 -6.20 11.26 -11.49
N LYS A 166 -6.49 10.65 -10.34
CA LYS A 166 -5.59 9.74 -9.62
C LYS A 166 -5.94 8.27 -9.80
N CYS A 167 -7.16 7.98 -10.25
CA CYS A 167 -7.72 6.66 -10.49
C CYS A 167 -8.86 6.81 -11.51
N ALA A 168 -9.07 5.84 -12.38
CA ALA A 168 -10.28 5.80 -13.20
C ALA A 168 -11.51 5.48 -12.32
N GLN A 169 -12.71 5.86 -12.80
CA GLN A 169 -13.97 5.34 -12.26
C GLN A 169 -14.09 3.88 -12.73
N TYR A 170 -13.68 2.93 -11.90
CA TYR A 170 -13.61 1.50 -12.26
C TYR A 170 -14.75 0.67 -11.68
N TRP A 171 -15.70 1.31 -10.98
CA TRP A 171 -16.90 0.71 -10.42
C TRP A 171 -18.14 1.52 -10.81
N PRO A 172 -19.32 0.90 -10.91
CA PRO A 172 -20.59 1.57 -11.24
C PRO A 172 -20.96 2.64 -10.22
N SER A 173 -21.59 3.72 -10.67
CA SER A 173 -22.18 4.75 -9.81
C SER A 173 -23.65 4.41 -9.48
N LYS A 174 -24.33 5.28 -8.74
CA LYS A 174 -25.77 5.10 -8.48
C LYS A 174 -26.62 5.38 -9.72
N GLU A 175 -26.11 6.22 -10.62
CA GLU A 175 -26.75 6.55 -11.89
C GLU A 175 -26.49 5.45 -12.92
N GLU A 176 -25.25 4.96 -12.97
CA GLU A 176 -24.80 3.89 -13.85
C GLU A 176 -24.57 2.63 -13.02
N MET A 177 -25.65 1.88 -12.77
CA MET A 177 -25.68 0.73 -11.85
C MET A 177 -24.83 -0.47 -12.31
N GLU A 178 -24.44 -0.52 -13.58
CA GLU A 178 -23.62 -1.59 -14.15
C GLU A 178 -22.49 -1.07 -15.03
N MET A 179 -21.39 -1.81 -15.08
CA MET A 179 -20.26 -1.57 -15.99
C MET A 179 -19.87 -2.87 -16.69
N LEU A 180 -19.63 -2.77 -18.00
CA LEU A 180 -19.17 -3.89 -18.84
C LEU A 180 -17.70 -3.69 -19.23
N PHE A 181 -16.88 -4.72 -18.98
CA PHE A 181 -15.48 -4.79 -19.37
C PHE A 181 -15.32 -5.83 -20.47
N SER A 182 -15.58 -5.43 -21.72
CA SER A 182 -15.61 -6.32 -22.88
C SER A 182 -14.25 -6.92 -23.24
N ASP A 183 -13.15 -6.26 -22.88
CA ASP A 183 -11.78 -6.75 -23.07
C ASP A 183 -11.49 -8.01 -22.24
N THR A 184 -12.11 -8.14 -21.07
CA THR A 184 -11.92 -9.25 -20.13
C THR A 184 -13.18 -10.07 -19.85
N ASN A 185 -14.30 -9.79 -20.53
CA ASN A 185 -15.59 -10.45 -20.36
C ASN A 185 -16.14 -10.45 -18.92
N PHE A 186 -16.02 -9.32 -18.23
CA PHE A 186 -16.62 -9.13 -16.91
C PHE A 186 -17.72 -8.08 -16.93
N LYS A 187 -18.76 -8.32 -16.14
CA LYS A 187 -19.78 -7.32 -15.80
C LYS A 187 -19.74 -7.07 -14.29
N LEU A 188 -19.87 -5.81 -13.91
CA LEU A 188 -19.87 -5.39 -12.51
C LEU A 188 -21.13 -4.59 -12.22
N THR A 189 -21.88 -4.99 -11.19
CA THR A 189 -23.14 -4.36 -10.81
C THR A 189 -23.04 -3.82 -9.38
N LEU A 190 -23.55 -2.60 -9.15
CA LEU A 190 -23.73 -2.04 -7.81
C LEU A 190 -24.97 -2.65 -7.16
N ILE A 191 -24.82 -3.30 -6.01
CA ILE A 191 -25.94 -3.90 -5.27
C ILE A 191 -26.41 -2.96 -4.16
N SER A 192 -25.48 -2.45 -3.36
CA SER A 192 -25.79 -1.52 -2.27
C SER A 192 -24.59 -0.64 -1.94
N GLU A 193 -24.87 0.51 -1.30
CA GLU A 193 -23.86 1.45 -0.82
C GLU A 193 -24.26 1.99 0.57
N ASP A 194 -23.35 1.88 1.54
CA ASP A 194 -23.43 2.51 2.86
C ASP A 194 -22.38 3.63 2.94
N VAL A 195 -22.86 4.88 2.91
CA VAL A 195 -22.03 6.08 2.93
C VAL A 195 -21.89 6.59 4.36
N LYS A 196 -20.66 6.67 4.86
CA LYS A 196 -20.29 7.32 6.13
C LYS A 196 -19.55 8.62 5.87
N SER A 197 -19.25 9.36 6.94
CA SER A 197 -18.59 10.67 6.84
C SER A 197 -17.20 10.64 6.18
N TYR A 198 -16.42 9.57 6.37
CA TYR A 198 -15.04 9.47 5.85
C TYR A 198 -14.74 8.19 5.06
N TYR A 199 -15.72 7.30 4.93
CA TYR A 199 -15.60 6.12 4.11
C TYR A 199 -16.95 5.71 3.52
N THR A 200 -16.90 4.82 2.54
CA THR A 200 -18.08 4.22 1.92
C THR A 200 -17.84 2.73 1.75
N VAL A 201 -18.84 1.91 2.05
CA VAL A 201 -18.81 0.47 1.79
C VAL A 201 -19.81 0.16 0.71
N ARG A 202 -19.37 -0.49 -0.37
CA ARG A 202 -20.26 -0.97 -1.44
C ARG A 202 -20.26 -2.48 -1.48
N GLN A 203 -21.43 -3.02 -1.76
CA GLN A 203 -21.59 -4.41 -2.18
C GLN A 203 -21.69 -4.41 -3.71
N LEU A 204 -20.76 -5.11 -4.35
CA LEU A 204 -20.69 -5.24 -5.80
C LEU A 204 -20.91 -6.69 -6.18
N GLU A 205 -21.49 -6.91 -7.35
CA GLU A 205 -21.62 -8.21 -7.97
C GLU A 205 -20.73 -8.26 -9.20
N LEU A 206 -19.73 -9.13 -9.19
CA LEU A 206 -18.82 -9.37 -10.31
C LEU A 206 -19.24 -10.68 -11.00
N GLU A 207 -19.65 -10.56 -12.26
CA GLU A 207 -20.07 -11.67 -13.10
C GLU A 207 -19.01 -11.94 -14.18
N ASN A 208 -18.59 -13.20 -14.29
CA ASN A 208 -17.80 -13.68 -15.41
C ASN A 208 -18.74 -14.07 -16.55
N LEU A 209 -18.78 -13.29 -17.62
CA LEU A 209 -19.73 -13.49 -18.72
C LEU A 209 -19.42 -14.73 -19.58
N ALA A 210 -18.20 -15.27 -19.48
CA ALA A 210 -17.85 -16.50 -20.18
C ALA A 210 -18.35 -17.76 -19.44
N THR A 211 -18.49 -17.69 -18.11
CA THR A 211 -18.90 -18.85 -17.28
C THR A 211 -20.23 -18.68 -16.57
N GLU A 212 -20.83 -17.48 -16.61
CA GLU A 212 -22.03 -17.07 -15.88
C GLU A 212 -21.89 -17.21 -14.34
N GLU A 213 -20.65 -17.36 -13.84
CA GLU A 213 -20.39 -17.42 -12.41
C GLU A 213 -20.41 -15.99 -11.83
N ILE A 214 -21.06 -15.85 -10.69
CA ILE A 214 -21.25 -14.57 -10.01
C ILE A 214 -20.58 -14.62 -8.63
N ARG A 215 -19.86 -13.55 -8.28
CA ARG A 215 -19.26 -13.38 -6.95
C ARG A 215 -19.58 -12.00 -6.40
N GLU A 216 -19.99 -11.96 -5.14
CA GLU A 216 -20.05 -10.70 -4.40
C GLU A 216 -18.62 -10.24 -4.02
N ILE A 217 -18.37 -8.93 -4.20
CA ILE A 217 -17.15 -8.23 -3.81
C ILE A 217 -17.52 -7.07 -2.89
N LEU A 218 -16.81 -6.93 -1.77
CA LEU A 218 -16.94 -5.77 -0.89
C LEU A 218 -15.92 -4.70 -1.26
N HIS A 219 -16.38 -3.47 -1.51
CA HIS A 219 -15.52 -2.33 -1.83
C HIS A 219 -15.51 -1.34 -0.67
N PHE A 220 -14.34 -1.15 -0.06
CA PHE A 220 -14.13 -0.25 1.06
C PHE A 220 -13.38 0.98 0.57
N HIS A 221 -14.06 2.13 0.54
CA HIS A 221 -13.51 3.36 0.00
C HIS A 221 -13.28 4.39 1.11
N TYR A 222 -12.04 4.62 1.50
CA TYR A 222 -11.68 5.72 2.42
C TYR A 222 -11.58 7.04 1.65
N THR A 223 -12.45 8.00 1.93
CA THR A 223 -12.69 9.17 1.06
C THR A 223 -11.98 10.45 1.51
N THR A 224 -11.53 10.52 2.77
CA THR A 224 -10.95 11.76 3.34
C THR A 224 -9.43 11.70 3.54
N TRP A 225 -8.74 10.66 3.07
CA TRP A 225 -7.28 10.59 3.19
C TRP A 225 -6.60 11.52 2.17
N PRO A 226 -5.88 12.58 2.60
CA PRO A 226 -5.22 13.50 1.67
C PRO A 226 -3.99 12.87 0.99
N ASP A 227 -3.78 13.18 -0.30
CA ASP A 227 -2.61 12.71 -1.04
C ASP A 227 -1.29 13.25 -0.44
N PHE A 228 -0.33 12.35 -0.20
CA PHE A 228 0.92 12.56 0.55
C PHE A 228 0.77 13.01 2.01
N GLY A 229 -0.46 13.12 2.51
CA GLY A 229 -0.72 13.38 3.93
C GLY A 229 -1.03 12.10 4.69
N VAL A 230 -1.60 12.30 5.87
CA VAL A 230 -2.06 11.26 6.79
C VAL A 230 -3.50 11.56 7.22
N PRO A 231 -4.27 10.56 7.67
CA PRO A 231 -5.56 10.79 8.32
C PRO A 231 -5.39 11.73 9.52
N GLU A 232 -6.42 12.52 9.83
CA GLU A 232 -6.38 13.50 10.92
C GLU A 232 -6.16 12.84 12.29
N SER A 233 -6.66 11.62 12.47
CA SER A 233 -6.49 10.85 13.69
C SER A 233 -6.35 9.34 13.41
N PRO A 234 -5.57 8.60 14.22
CA PRO A 234 -5.53 7.15 14.16
C PRO A 234 -6.90 6.48 14.36
N ALA A 235 -7.80 7.10 15.13
CA ALA A 235 -9.11 6.55 15.44
C ALA A 235 -9.96 6.28 14.18
N SER A 236 -10.06 7.26 13.27
CA SER A 236 -10.80 7.08 12.00
C SER A 236 -10.20 5.98 11.12
N PHE A 237 -8.87 5.92 11.03
CA PHE A 237 -8.16 4.89 10.28
C PHE A 237 -8.37 3.50 10.90
N LEU A 238 -8.25 3.37 12.22
CA LEU A 238 -8.42 2.11 12.93
C LEU A 238 -9.87 1.64 12.83
N ASN A 239 -10.86 2.51 13.05
CA ASN A 239 -12.26 2.13 12.87
C ASN A 239 -12.50 1.57 11.45
N PHE A 240 -12.00 2.23 10.40
CA PHE A 240 -12.08 1.71 9.03
C PHE A 240 -11.36 0.37 8.84
N LEU A 241 -10.13 0.22 9.35
CA LEU A 241 -9.39 -1.04 9.28
C LEU A 241 -10.15 -2.18 9.96
N PHE A 242 -10.74 -1.92 11.12
CA PHE A 242 -11.54 -2.91 11.84
C PHE A 242 -12.83 -3.24 11.10
N LYS A 243 -13.48 -2.28 10.42
CA LYS A 243 -14.60 -2.59 9.49
C LYS A 243 -14.19 -3.55 8.37
N VAL A 244 -12.99 -3.38 7.79
CA VAL A 244 -12.45 -4.33 6.80
C VAL A 244 -12.21 -5.69 7.45
N ARG A 245 -11.63 -5.77 8.64
CA ARG A 245 -11.42 -7.05 9.36
C ARG A 245 -12.72 -7.78 9.70
N GLU A 246 -13.70 -7.06 10.24
CA GLU A 246 -15.02 -7.60 10.63
C GLU A 246 -15.81 -8.17 9.45
N SER A 247 -15.58 -7.66 8.24
CA SER A 247 -16.22 -8.17 7.01
C SER A 247 -15.77 -9.57 6.60
N GLY A 248 -14.70 -10.10 7.19
CA GLY A 248 -14.10 -11.38 6.81
C GLY A 248 -13.27 -11.35 5.52
N THR A 249 -13.21 -10.22 4.81
CA THR A 249 -12.48 -10.12 3.52
C THR A 249 -10.97 -10.33 3.62
N LEU A 250 -10.41 -10.24 4.82
CA LEU A 250 -8.99 -10.52 5.10
C LEU A 250 -8.73 -11.99 5.43
N ASN A 251 -9.76 -12.80 5.68
CA ASN A 251 -9.63 -14.16 6.18
C ASN A 251 -8.98 -15.13 5.17
N PRO A 252 -8.30 -16.19 5.65
CA PRO A 252 -7.51 -17.09 4.79
C PRO A 252 -8.35 -17.98 3.85
N GLU A 253 -9.67 -18.12 4.06
CA GLU A 253 -10.58 -18.81 3.14
C GLU A 253 -10.77 -18.09 1.80
N HIS A 254 -10.40 -16.81 1.73
CA HIS A 254 -10.47 -16.02 0.51
C HIS A 254 -9.08 -15.78 -0.09
N GLY A 255 -9.08 -15.32 -1.34
CA GLY A 255 -7.89 -14.76 -1.95
C GLY A 255 -7.38 -13.51 -1.22
N PRO A 256 -6.13 -13.09 -1.49
CA PRO A 256 -5.57 -11.89 -0.90
C PRO A 256 -6.44 -10.65 -1.18
N ILE A 257 -6.70 -9.83 -0.17
CA ILE A 257 -7.43 -8.58 -0.38
C ILE A 257 -6.66 -7.66 -1.33
N VAL A 258 -7.37 -6.96 -2.22
CA VAL A 258 -6.75 -5.97 -3.11
C VAL A 258 -6.76 -4.61 -2.43
N VAL A 259 -5.59 -3.98 -2.27
CA VAL A 259 -5.43 -2.66 -1.65
C VAL A 259 -4.80 -1.71 -2.65
N HIS A 260 -5.41 -0.56 -2.89
CA HIS A 260 -4.86 0.43 -3.79
C HIS A 260 -5.05 1.86 -3.28
N CYS A 261 -4.23 2.75 -3.83
CA CYS A 261 -4.46 4.19 -3.82
C CYS A 261 -4.22 4.68 -5.25
N SER A 262 -3.50 5.79 -5.46
CA SER A 262 -3.11 6.16 -6.84
C SER A 262 -1.94 5.31 -7.35
N ALA A 263 -0.83 5.26 -6.62
CA ALA A 263 0.36 4.48 -7.01
C ALA A 263 0.42 3.08 -6.38
N GLY A 264 -0.40 2.82 -5.35
CA GLY A 264 -0.40 1.54 -4.63
C GLY A 264 0.81 1.32 -3.72
N ILE A 265 1.43 2.39 -3.19
CA ILE A 265 2.64 2.28 -2.35
C ILE A 265 2.58 3.12 -1.05
N GLY A 266 2.14 4.37 -1.10
CA GLY A 266 2.09 5.25 0.08
C GLY A 266 1.02 4.83 1.09
N ARG A 267 -0.23 5.23 0.82
CA ARG A 267 -1.40 4.94 1.66
C ARG A 267 -1.65 3.43 1.81
N SER A 268 -1.50 2.69 0.70
CA SER A 268 -1.61 1.23 0.69
C SER A 268 -0.55 0.56 1.56
N GLY A 269 0.70 1.07 1.53
CA GLY A 269 1.76 0.59 2.42
C GLY A 269 1.45 0.85 3.89
N THR A 270 0.94 2.05 4.23
CA THR A 270 0.49 2.35 5.59
C THR A 270 -0.63 1.41 6.05
N PHE A 271 -1.65 1.19 5.22
CA PHE A 271 -2.77 0.30 5.55
C PHE A 271 -2.29 -1.12 5.88
N SER A 272 -1.55 -1.73 4.95
CA SER A 272 -1.09 -3.11 5.09
C SER A 272 -0.02 -3.27 6.19
N LEU A 273 0.83 -2.26 6.42
CA LEU A 273 1.82 -2.29 7.51
C LEU A 273 1.14 -2.29 8.88
N VAL A 274 0.18 -1.38 9.11
CA VAL A 274 -0.51 -1.30 10.40
C VAL A 274 -1.28 -2.59 10.66
N ASP A 275 -2.01 -3.11 9.66
CA ASP A 275 -2.73 -4.38 9.77
C ASP A 275 -1.78 -5.54 10.14
N THR A 276 -0.66 -5.67 9.44
CA THR A 276 0.34 -6.72 9.68
C THR A 276 0.93 -6.62 11.08
N CYS A 277 1.35 -5.43 11.50
CA CYS A 277 1.92 -5.21 12.84
C CYS A 277 0.94 -5.61 13.93
N LEU A 278 -0.33 -5.17 13.85
CA LEU A 278 -1.36 -5.53 14.83
C LEU A 278 -1.62 -7.05 14.86
N LEU A 279 -1.56 -7.71 13.70
CA LEU A 279 -1.74 -9.16 13.61
C LEU A 279 -0.56 -9.93 14.23
N LEU A 280 0.68 -9.47 14.02
CA LEU A 280 1.87 -10.04 14.65
C LEU A 280 1.83 -9.88 16.18
N MET A 281 1.41 -8.71 16.67
CA MET A 281 1.22 -8.48 18.11
C MET A 281 0.20 -9.44 18.70
N ASP A 282 -0.93 -9.62 18.03
CA ASP A 282 -1.99 -10.54 18.46
C ASP A 282 -1.51 -12.00 18.44
N LYS A 283 -0.78 -12.40 17.40
CA LYS A 283 -0.28 -13.77 17.25
C LYS A 283 0.79 -14.12 18.28
N ARG A 284 1.72 -13.20 18.55
CA ARG A 284 2.81 -13.40 19.51
C ARG A 284 2.37 -13.17 20.95
N LYS A 285 1.23 -12.51 21.17
CA LYS A 285 0.73 -12.05 22.48
C LYS A 285 1.77 -11.20 23.23
N ASP A 286 2.63 -10.52 22.47
CA ASP A 286 3.70 -9.66 22.97
C ASP A 286 3.92 -8.47 22.02
N PRO A 287 3.37 -7.29 22.35
CA PRO A 287 3.55 -6.09 21.54
C PRO A 287 5.02 -5.63 21.40
N SER A 288 5.92 -5.99 22.32
CA SER A 288 7.31 -5.52 22.32
C SER A 288 8.14 -6.19 21.25
N SER A 289 7.70 -7.37 20.82
CA SER A 289 8.39 -8.18 19.82
C SER A 289 8.26 -7.62 18.41
N VAL A 290 7.32 -6.70 18.16
CA VAL A 290 7.03 -6.19 16.81
C VAL A 290 7.82 -4.92 16.53
N ASP A 291 8.81 -5.05 15.64
CA ASP A 291 9.54 -3.92 15.09
C ASP A 291 8.90 -3.46 13.77
N VAL A 292 8.22 -2.31 13.80
CA VAL A 292 7.54 -1.72 12.64
C VAL A 292 8.50 -1.46 11.47
N LYS A 293 9.76 -1.11 11.76
CA LYS A 293 10.79 -0.88 10.74
C LYS A 293 11.10 -2.17 9.99
N LEU A 294 11.32 -3.27 10.73
CA LEU A 294 11.66 -4.57 10.14
C LEU A 294 10.50 -5.14 9.33
N VAL A 295 9.26 -5.02 9.83
CA VAL A 295 8.07 -5.43 9.07
C VAL A 295 7.94 -4.64 7.77
N LEU A 296 8.19 -3.32 7.79
CA LEU A 296 8.16 -2.50 6.57
C LEU A 296 9.26 -2.90 5.58
N LEU A 297 10.47 -3.20 6.06
CA LEU A 297 11.56 -3.69 5.20
C LEU A 297 11.21 -5.04 4.56
N GLU A 298 10.61 -5.95 5.32
CA GLU A 298 10.11 -7.23 4.79
C GLU A 298 9.05 -7.01 3.71
N MET A 299 8.06 -6.15 3.96
CA MET A 299 7.03 -5.82 2.96
C MET A 299 7.62 -5.19 1.69
N ARG A 300 8.66 -4.35 1.84
CA ARG A 300 9.37 -3.73 0.73
C ARG A 300 10.19 -4.72 -0.12
N ASN A 301 10.35 -5.97 0.33
CA ASN A 301 10.86 -7.03 -0.55
C ASN A 301 9.87 -7.40 -1.65
N TYR A 302 8.57 -7.14 -1.48
CA TYR A 302 7.55 -7.51 -2.44
C TYR A 302 7.13 -6.35 -3.35
N ARG A 303 7.17 -5.12 -2.87
CA ARG A 303 6.84 -3.93 -3.67
C ARG A 303 7.68 -2.74 -3.24
N MET A 304 8.25 -2.03 -4.20
CA MET A 304 9.08 -0.85 -3.94
C MET A 304 8.31 0.28 -3.23
N GLY A 305 9.02 1.10 -2.48
CA GLY A 305 8.54 2.42 -2.04
C GLY A 305 7.32 2.42 -1.11
N LEU A 306 6.97 1.30 -0.46
CA LEU A 306 5.86 1.28 0.51
C LEU A 306 6.11 2.31 1.61
N ILE A 307 5.12 3.14 1.91
CA ILE A 307 5.25 4.38 2.72
C ILE A 307 6.15 5.42 2.02
N GLN A 308 5.55 6.55 1.65
CA GLN A 308 6.14 7.57 0.77
C GLN A 308 6.65 8.82 1.50
N THR A 309 6.32 9.00 2.78
CA THR A 309 6.75 10.15 3.58
C THR A 309 7.10 9.73 5.01
N ALA A 310 7.95 10.52 5.66
CA ALA A 310 8.24 10.37 7.08
C ALA A 310 6.98 10.51 7.95
N ASP A 311 6.03 11.36 7.56
CA ASP A 311 4.76 11.53 8.26
C ASP A 311 3.88 10.27 8.17
N GLN A 312 3.86 9.59 7.01
CA GLN A 312 3.15 8.30 6.88
C GLN A 312 3.80 7.22 7.75
N LEU A 313 5.13 7.21 7.89
CA LEU A 313 5.82 6.32 8.80
C LEU A 313 5.43 6.63 10.25
N ARG A 314 5.54 7.90 10.66
CA ARG A 314 5.11 8.39 11.98
C ARG A 314 3.67 7.99 12.29
N PHE A 315 2.75 8.22 11.36
CA PHE A 315 1.34 7.85 11.50
C PHE A 315 1.16 6.34 11.65
N SER A 316 1.95 5.52 10.94
CA SER A 316 1.91 4.06 11.08
C SER A 316 2.25 3.64 12.51
N TYR A 317 3.28 4.23 13.13
CA TYR A 317 3.57 4.00 14.55
C TYR A 317 2.42 4.42 15.46
N MET A 318 1.85 5.62 15.25
CA MET A 318 0.71 6.08 16.06
C MET A 318 -0.47 5.11 15.98
N ALA A 319 -0.81 4.64 14.78
CA ALA A 319 -1.91 3.71 14.58
C ALA A 319 -1.64 2.32 15.15
N VAL A 320 -0.40 1.82 15.07
CA VAL A 320 -0.02 0.55 15.70
C VAL A 320 -0.08 0.66 17.23
N ILE A 321 0.47 1.74 17.82
CA ILE A 321 0.43 1.99 19.27
C ILE A 321 -1.01 2.08 19.77
N GLU A 322 -1.84 2.86 19.09
CA GLU A 322 -3.25 3.01 19.47
C GLU A 322 -4.02 1.68 19.29
N GLY A 323 -3.83 1.01 18.15
CA GLY A 323 -4.47 -0.27 17.86
C GLY A 323 -4.04 -1.39 18.80
N ALA A 324 -2.82 -1.35 19.34
CA ALA A 324 -2.32 -2.33 20.30
C ALA A 324 -3.19 -2.38 21.57
N LYS A 325 -3.81 -1.26 21.99
CA LYS A 325 -4.71 -1.22 23.15
C LYS A 325 -5.87 -2.21 23.00
N PHE A 326 -6.46 -2.28 21.80
CA PHE A 326 -7.51 -3.25 21.49
C PHE A 326 -7.00 -4.69 21.54
N ILE A 327 -5.85 -4.95 20.90
CA ILE A 327 -5.23 -6.29 20.85
C ILE A 327 -4.87 -6.79 22.26
N MET A 328 -4.50 -5.88 23.17
CA MET A 328 -4.18 -6.20 24.57
C MET A 328 -5.42 -6.44 25.45
N GLY A 329 -6.64 -6.42 24.88
CA GLY A 329 -7.87 -6.81 25.57
C GLY A 329 -8.72 -5.65 26.06
N ASP A 330 -8.36 -4.40 25.75
CA ASP A 330 -9.28 -3.27 25.97
C ASP A 330 -10.26 -3.16 24.80
N SER A 331 -11.31 -3.98 24.81
CA SER A 331 -12.33 -3.94 23.76
C SER A 331 -13.10 -2.62 23.72
N SER A 332 -13.05 -1.79 24.78
CA SER A 332 -13.80 -0.53 24.85
C SER A 332 -13.26 0.54 23.88
N VAL A 333 -12.00 0.44 23.48
CA VAL A 333 -11.38 1.42 22.56
C VAL A 333 -12.01 1.39 21.17
N GLN A 334 -12.61 0.27 20.76
CA GLN A 334 -13.25 0.16 19.47
C GLN A 334 -14.49 1.08 19.37
N GLU A 335 -15.33 1.09 20.42
CA GLU A 335 -16.46 2.00 20.51
C GLU A 335 -15.99 3.46 20.61
N GLN A 336 -14.91 3.72 21.36
CA GLN A 336 -14.30 5.05 21.42
C GLN A 336 -13.81 5.53 20.05
N TRP A 337 -13.20 4.66 19.23
CA TRP A 337 -12.77 5.03 17.89
C TRP A 337 -13.94 5.33 16.99
N LYS A 338 -15.03 4.55 17.08
CA LYS A 338 -16.27 4.84 16.35
C LYS A 338 -16.81 6.22 16.70
N GLU A 339 -16.94 6.53 17.99
CA GLU A 339 -17.38 7.85 18.48
C GLU A 339 -16.45 8.98 18.03
N LEU A 340 -15.13 8.82 18.21
CA LEU A 340 -14.12 9.82 17.84
C LEU A 340 -14.01 10.02 16.32
N SER A 341 -14.29 8.98 15.54
CA SER A 341 -14.27 9.05 14.08
C SER A 341 -15.46 9.82 13.50
N LYS A 342 -16.55 9.95 14.29
CA LYS A 342 -17.78 10.63 13.88
C LYS A 342 -18.31 10.11 12.54
N GLU A 343 -18.33 8.77 12.38
CA GLU A 343 -18.72 8.12 11.12
C GLU A 343 -20.16 8.43 10.69
N ASP A 344 -21.05 8.69 11.66
CA ASP A 344 -22.47 8.98 11.43
C ASP A 344 -22.76 10.43 10.99
N LEU A 345 -21.74 11.29 10.88
CA LEU A 345 -21.92 12.63 10.31
C LEU A 345 -22.16 12.57 8.79
N GLU A 346 -22.74 13.63 8.25
CA GLU A 346 -22.83 13.78 6.80
C GLU A 346 -21.43 13.84 6.18
N PRO A 347 -21.22 13.20 5.01
CA PRO A 347 -19.95 13.26 4.30
C PRO A 347 -19.63 14.70 3.90
N PRO A 348 -18.35 15.11 3.94
CA PRO A 348 -17.95 16.42 3.51
C PRO A 348 -18.27 16.62 2.02
N PRO A 349 -18.59 17.85 1.58
CA PRO A 349 -18.80 18.14 0.17
C PRO A 349 -17.57 17.71 -0.65
N GLU A 350 -17.78 17.21 -1.88
CA GLU A 350 -16.71 16.73 -2.76
C GLU A 350 -15.64 17.80 -3.09
N HIS A 351 -15.87 19.05 -2.72
CA HIS A 351 -15.01 20.21 -2.99
C HIS A 351 -14.51 20.91 -1.72
N SER A 352 -13.64 20.23 -0.96
CA SER A 352 -12.79 20.90 0.04
C SER A 352 -11.49 21.40 -0.61
N PRO A 353 -11.04 22.65 -0.33
CA PRO A 353 -9.83 23.21 -0.90
C PRO A 353 -8.58 22.45 -0.42
N PRO A 354 -7.56 22.27 -1.27
CA PRO A 354 -6.43 21.41 -0.94
C PRO A 354 -5.48 22.06 0.09
N PRO A 355 -4.89 21.27 1.01
CA PRO A 355 -3.78 21.73 1.84
C PRO A 355 -2.53 22.01 0.98
N PRO A 356 -1.55 22.78 1.49
CA PRO A 356 -0.41 23.31 0.72
C PRO A 356 0.43 22.23 0.04
N ARG A 357 1.09 22.63 -1.06
CA ARG A 357 1.89 21.72 -1.91
C ARG A 357 3.19 21.30 -1.23
N PRO A 358 3.58 20.01 -1.29
CA PRO A 358 4.90 19.57 -0.86
C PRO A 358 5.99 20.00 -1.87
N PRO A 359 7.27 20.02 -1.46
CA PRO A 359 8.40 20.35 -2.32
C PRO A 359 8.58 19.34 -3.47
N LYS A 360 9.22 19.79 -4.55
CA LYS A 360 9.51 18.97 -5.74
C LYS A 360 10.37 17.76 -5.35
N ARG A 361 9.99 16.59 -5.86
CA ARG A 361 10.67 15.29 -5.67
C ARG A 361 12.09 15.36 -6.25
N ALA A 362 13.09 14.97 -5.46
CA ALA A 362 14.47 14.79 -5.91
C ALA A 362 14.56 13.54 -6.79
N SER A 363 15.50 13.52 -7.74
CA SER A 363 15.74 12.49 -8.77
C SER A 363 16.22 11.12 -8.24
N GLU A 364 15.93 10.80 -6.98
CA GLU A 364 16.34 9.55 -6.34
C GLU A 364 15.33 8.44 -6.63
N THR A 365 15.79 7.20 -6.76
CA THR A 365 14.87 6.06 -6.86
C THR A 365 14.09 5.87 -5.55
N LEU A 366 12.94 5.21 -5.62
CA LEU A 366 12.05 5.00 -4.47
C LEU A 366 12.74 4.29 -3.30
N ASN A 367 13.67 3.37 -3.60
CA ASN A 367 14.46 2.61 -2.62
C ASN A 367 15.92 3.13 -2.51
N GLY A 368 16.16 4.42 -2.78
CA GLY A 368 17.40 5.11 -2.37
C GLY A 368 18.68 4.76 -3.16
N LYS A 369 18.60 3.93 -4.22
CA LYS A 369 19.74 3.71 -5.12
C LYS A 369 19.79 4.77 -6.23
N THR A 370 20.96 5.27 -6.60
CA THR A 370 21.09 6.21 -7.73
C THR A 370 20.73 5.54 -9.05
N PRO A 371 20.02 6.22 -9.98
CA PRO A 371 19.73 5.66 -11.30
C PRO A 371 21.03 5.42 -12.09
N ASP A 372 21.11 4.28 -12.78
CA ASP A 372 22.15 4.05 -13.78
C ASP A 372 21.89 4.97 -15.00
N GLN A 373 22.89 5.74 -15.41
CA GLN A 373 22.77 6.97 -16.21
C GLN A 373 22.48 6.75 -17.71
N ARG A 374 21.95 5.60 -18.14
CA ARG A 374 21.98 5.22 -19.57
C ARG A 374 20.73 5.44 -20.42
N ILE A 375 19.60 5.96 -19.91
CA ILE A 375 18.43 6.19 -20.78
C ILE A 375 17.74 7.52 -20.43
N CYS A 376 18.19 8.60 -21.08
CA CYS A 376 17.51 9.89 -21.10
C CYS A 376 16.71 10.02 -22.41
N VAL A 377 15.39 9.85 -22.34
CA VAL A 377 14.46 10.35 -23.37
C VAL A 377 13.94 11.70 -22.88
N THR A 378 14.02 12.71 -23.74
CA THR A 378 13.87 14.14 -23.42
C THR A 378 12.44 14.57 -23.09
N ASP A 379 12.31 15.44 -22.07
CA ASP A 379 11.10 16.11 -21.53
C ASP A 379 10.14 16.76 -22.57
N SER A 380 10.50 16.84 -23.85
CA SER A 380 9.67 17.42 -24.90
C SER A 380 8.49 16.55 -25.32
N GLU A 381 8.56 15.23 -25.09
CA GLU A 381 7.45 14.31 -25.42
C GLU A 381 6.39 14.23 -24.32
N GLU A 382 6.75 14.56 -23.07
CA GLU A 382 5.85 14.55 -21.91
C GLU A 382 4.66 15.50 -22.09
N ARG A 383 4.90 16.71 -22.60
CA ARG A 383 3.84 17.71 -22.81
C ARG A 383 2.86 17.34 -23.92
N LYS A 384 3.29 16.56 -24.91
CA LYS A 384 2.43 16.12 -26.01
C LYS A 384 1.53 14.96 -25.58
N PHE A 385 2.02 14.10 -24.69
CA PHE A 385 1.29 12.93 -24.19
C PHE A 385 0.19 13.33 -23.19
N ASP A 386 0.49 14.22 -22.23
CA ASP A 386 -0.51 14.71 -21.26
C ASP A 386 -1.64 15.50 -21.96
N ALA A 387 -1.30 16.33 -22.95
CA ALA A 387 -2.29 17.07 -23.74
C ALA A 387 -3.17 16.15 -24.61
N PHE A 388 -2.67 14.99 -25.03
CA PHE A 388 -3.44 14.03 -25.83
C PHE A 388 -4.53 13.33 -25.00
N TYR A 389 -4.21 12.94 -23.76
CA TYR A 389 -5.17 12.30 -22.85
C TYR A 389 -6.22 13.26 -22.29
N GLU A 390 -5.86 14.51 -21.99
CA GLU A 390 -6.86 15.54 -21.65
C GLU A 390 -7.86 15.75 -22.79
N ASN A 391 -7.40 15.67 -24.04
CA ASN A 391 -8.27 15.81 -25.22
C ASN A 391 -9.16 14.59 -25.48
N GLN A 392 -8.67 13.37 -25.25
CA GLN A 392 -9.51 12.17 -25.37
C GLN A 392 -10.56 12.09 -24.26
N SER A 393 -10.20 12.46 -23.02
CA SER A 393 -11.15 12.45 -21.91
C SER A 393 -12.27 13.47 -22.13
N ARG A 394 -11.98 14.65 -22.69
CA ARG A 394 -12.99 15.64 -23.10
C ARG A 394 -13.92 15.14 -24.20
N LYS A 395 -13.39 14.44 -25.20
CA LYS A 395 -14.20 13.88 -26.30
C LYS A 395 -15.17 12.79 -25.85
N VAL A 396 -14.80 11.98 -24.86
CA VAL A 396 -15.71 10.98 -24.27
C VAL A 396 -16.86 11.67 -23.55
N THR A 397 -16.58 12.74 -22.78
CA THR A 397 -17.59 13.53 -22.07
C THR A 397 -18.51 14.32 -23.02
N GLU A 398 -18.00 14.84 -24.13
CA GLU A 398 -18.82 15.52 -25.16
C GLU A 398 -19.67 14.53 -25.97
N SER A 399 -19.15 13.34 -26.29
CA SER A 399 -19.89 12.32 -27.05
C SER A 399 -21.08 11.71 -26.30
N GLN A 400 -21.12 11.82 -24.97
CA GLN A 400 -22.25 11.40 -24.14
C GLN A 400 -23.34 12.48 -24.01
N ILE A 401 -23.07 13.72 -24.44
CA ILE A 401 -24.03 14.84 -24.37
C ILE A 401 -24.78 15.03 -25.71
N GLU A 402 -24.26 14.52 -26.83
CA GLU A 402 -24.86 14.70 -28.17
C GLU A 402 -25.59 13.47 -28.75
N SER A 403 -25.82 12.38 -28.00
CA SER A 403 -26.57 11.22 -28.53
C SER A 403 -28.09 11.30 -28.36
N SER A 404 -28.64 12.48 -28.07
CA SER A 404 -30.08 12.76 -28.11
C SER A 404 -30.36 13.99 -28.96
N GLU A 405 -30.05 13.94 -30.25
CA GLU A 405 -30.89 14.57 -31.29
C GLU A 405 -30.40 14.25 -32.72
N ASN A 406 -31.37 13.88 -33.57
CA ASN A 406 -31.39 13.89 -35.03
C ASN A 406 -30.79 12.73 -35.86
N GLU A 407 -31.73 11.93 -36.37
CA GLU A 407 -31.66 11.25 -37.66
C GLU A 407 -31.44 12.19 -38.87
N LEU A 408 -31.06 11.57 -39.99
CA LEU A 408 -31.14 12.00 -41.41
C LEU A 408 -30.00 12.89 -41.97
N ARG A 409 -29.01 12.24 -42.62
CA ARG A 409 -28.83 12.31 -44.10
C ARG A 409 -27.62 11.52 -44.62
N LYS A 410 -27.88 10.73 -45.67
CA LYS A 410 -26.92 10.04 -46.55
C LYS A 410 -25.96 11.02 -47.27
N ARG A 411 -24.70 10.61 -47.47
CA ARG A 411 -24.03 10.57 -48.79
C ARG A 411 -22.68 9.80 -48.78
N HIS A 412 -22.38 9.25 -49.96
CA HIS A 412 -21.29 8.35 -50.38
C HIS A 412 -19.93 9.04 -50.68
N VAL A 413 -18.93 8.19 -51.03
CA VAL A 413 -17.63 8.40 -51.73
C VAL A 413 -16.42 8.34 -50.77
N GLY A 414 -15.30 7.60 -50.97
CA GLY A 414 -14.74 6.79 -52.07
C GLY A 414 -13.38 6.16 -51.65
N GLU A 415 -12.83 5.27 -52.50
CA GLU A 415 -11.78 4.24 -52.30
C GLU A 415 -10.30 4.64 -52.10
N ASN A 416 -9.47 3.60 -51.80
CA ASN A 416 -8.03 3.34 -52.10
C ASN A 416 -7.04 3.42 -50.91
N ALA A 417 -6.03 2.55 -50.69
CA ALA A 417 -5.44 1.42 -51.43
C ALA A 417 -4.62 0.48 -50.51
N ILE A 418 -4.29 -0.70 -51.03
CA ILE A 418 -3.46 -1.80 -50.50
C ILE A 418 -1.95 -1.55 -50.69
N TYR A 419 -1.08 -1.97 -49.76
CA TYR A 419 0.29 -2.44 -50.07
C TYR A 419 0.82 -3.46 -49.03
N SER A 420 1.52 -4.50 -49.50
CA SER A 420 2.05 -5.65 -48.74
C SER A 420 3.56 -5.52 -48.43
N PRO A 421 4.16 -6.41 -47.60
CA PRO A 421 5.47 -6.23 -46.95
C PRO A 421 6.61 -7.07 -47.55
N GLN A 422 7.81 -6.50 -47.70
CA GLN A 422 9.09 -7.23 -47.80
C GLN A 422 10.24 -6.32 -47.34
N VAL A 423 10.95 -6.71 -46.27
CA VAL A 423 12.42 -6.69 -46.06
C VAL A 423 12.65 -7.17 -44.62
N ASN A 424 12.95 -8.46 -44.45
CA ASN A 424 13.40 -9.01 -43.16
C ASN A 424 14.31 -10.22 -43.45
N GLU A 425 15.63 -10.02 -43.50
CA GLU A 425 16.58 -11.15 -43.50
C GLU A 425 18.04 -10.81 -43.12
N GLN A 426 18.36 -9.56 -42.73
CA GLN A 426 19.74 -9.19 -42.33
C GLN A 426 19.90 -8.81 -40.86
N VAL A 427 18.81 -8.73 -40.08
CA VAL A 427 18.87 -8.34 -38.66
C VAL A 427 19.02 -9.55 -37.72
N ASN A 428 18.73 -10.78 -38.17
CA ASN A 428 18.76 -11.95 -37.27
C ASN A 428 20.15 -12.54 -37.01
N SER A 429 21.17 -12.32 -37.86
CA SER A 429 22.48 -12.98 -37.66
C SER A 429 23.37 -12.29 -36.63
N GLU A 430 23.22 -10.98 -36.42
CA GLU A 430 24.02 -10.24 -35.42
C GLU A 430 23.49 -10.42 -33.99
N TYR A 431 22.21 -10.79 -33.81
CA TYR A 431 21.63 -11.02 -32.48
C TYR A 431 21.98 -12.38 -31.89
N GLU A 432 22.13 -13.42 -32.70
CA GLU A 432 22.48 -14.77 -32.20
C GLU A 432 23.95 -14.84 -31.70
N GLU A 433 24.86 -14.07 -32.30
CA GLU A 433 26.28 -14.07 -31.91
C GLU A 433 26.52 -13.35 -30.56
N VAL A 434 25.68 -12.37 -30.21
CA VAL A 434 25.74 -11.66 -28.91
C VAL A 434 25.21 -12.54 -27.77
N ILE A 435 24.11 -13.28 -28.01
CA ILE A 435 23.53 -14.19 -27.00
C ILE A 435 24.49 -15.34 -26.67
N ALA A 436 25.21 -15.86 -27.67
CA ALA A 436 26.19 -16.92 -27.45
C ALA A 436 27.39 -16.47 -26.59
N LYS A 437 27.80 -15.20 -26.69
CA LYS A 437 28.87 -14.63 -25.86
C LYS A 437 28.42 -14.40 -24.42
N GLU A 438 27.23 -13.85 -24.19
CA GLU A 438 26.70 -13.66 -22.83
C GLU A 438 26.45 -14.99 -22.09
N ALA A 439 26.03 -16.04 -22.82
CA ALA A 439 25.85 -17.37 -22.23
C ALA A 439 27.19 -18.01 -21.80
N SER A 440 28.28 -17.77 -22.54
CA SER A 440 29.61 -18.26 -22.19
C SER A 440 30.20 -17.56 -20.96
N GLU A 441 29.89 -16.27 -20.76
CA GLU A 441 30.42 -15.47 -19.66
C GLU A 441 29.73 -15.83 -18.34
N LEU A 442 28.43 -16.16 -18.38
CA LEU A 442 27.65 -16.64 -17.24
C LEU A 442 28.12 -18.00 -16.69
N VAL A 443 28.61 -18.90 -17.56
CA VAL A 443 29.10 -20.22 -17.13
C VAL A 443 30.42 -20.11 -16.37
N LEU A 444 31.28 -19.16 -16.74
CA LEU A 444 32.57 -18.93 -16.06
C LEU A 444 32.39 -18.29 -14.66
N GLU A 445 31.37 -17.45 -14.48
CA GLU A 445 31.08 -16.84 -13.17
C GLU A 445 30.50 -17.83 -12.14
N ASP A 446 29.85 -18.92 -12.59
CA ASP A 446 29.31 -19.93 -11.69
C ASP A 446 30.39 -20.91 -11.20
N GLU A 447 31.42 -21.20 -12.00
CA GLU A 447 32.57 -22.00 -11.57
C GLU A 447 33.42 -21.29 -10.50
N GLU A 448 33.61 -19.96 -10.58
CA GLU A 448 34.34 -19.19 -9.54
C GLU A 448 33.60 -19.12 -8.19
N LYS A 449 32.26 -19.24 -8.18
CA LYS A 449 31.46 -19.23 -6.94
C LYS A 449 31.50 -20.56 -6.19
N GLU A 450 31.67 -21.70 -6.87
CA GLU A 450 31.86 -23.00 -6.20
C GLU A 450 33.23 -23.09 -5.50
N ASP A 451 34.29 -22.56 -6.12
CA ASP A 451 35.66 -22.58 -5.57
C ASP A 451 35.80 -21.68 -4.32
N THR A 452 35.06 -20.58 -4.26
CA THR A 452 35.05 -19.72 -3.07
C THR A 452 34.37 -20.38 -1.88
N TRP A 453 33.28 -21.13 -2.05
CA TRP A 453 32.59 -21.81 -0.95
C TRP A 453 33.44 -22.91 -0.28
N LEU A 454 34.27 -23.61 -1.05
CA LEU A 454 35.15 -24.65 -0.53
C LEU A 454 36.21 -24.10 0.45
N ASN A 455 36.63 -22.85 0.29
CA ASN A 455 37.60 -22.20 1.17
C ASN A 455 37.02 -21.78 2.55
N TRP A 456 35.71 -21.59 2.68
CA TRP A 456 35.08 -21.14 3.94
C TRP A 456 34.65 -22.27 4.87
N LYS A 457 34.50 -23.51 4.34
CA LYS A 457 34.10 -24.69 5.13
C LYS A 457 34.91 -24.92 6.41
N PRO A 458 36.27 -24.88 6.42
CA PRO A 458 37.04 -25.11 7.64
C PRO A 458 36.89 -23.98 8.67
N VAL A 459 36.65 -22.74 8.23
CA VAL A 459 36.46 -21.59 9.13
C VAL A 459 35.13 -21.69 9.87
N VAL A 460 34.05 -22.00 9.14
CA VAL A 460 32.71 -22.17 9.73
C VAL A 460 32.68 -23.33 10.73
N LEU A 461 33.34 -24.44 10.42
CA LEU A 461 33.41 -25.60 11.32
C LEU A 461 34.11 -25.26 12.64
N ASN A 462 35.20 -24.48 12.58
CA ASN A 462 35.95 -24.06 13.77
C ASN A 462 35.14 -23.11 14.66
N VAL A 463 34.35 -22.19 14.07
CA VAL A 463 33.47 -21.30 14.83
C VAL A 463 32.36 -22.08 15.54
N CYS A 464 31.75 -23.06 14.86
CA CYS A 464 30.73 -23.92 15.47
C CYS A 464 31.29 -24.77 16.63
N LEU A 465 32.49 -25.33 16.48
CA LEU A 465 33.15 -26.08 17.56
C LEU A 465 33.44 -25.19 18.78
N PHE A 466 33.93 -23.98 18.56
CA PHE A 466 34.21 -23.05 19.66
C PHE A 466 32.93 -22.63 20.42
N ALA A 467 31.83 -22.41 19.70
CA ALA A 467 30.53 -22.11 20.30
C ALA A 467 29.99 -23.31 21.12
N ALA A 468 30.19 -24.54 20.65
CA ALA A 468 29.78 -25.74 21.38
C ALA A 468 30.59 -25.93 22.67
N PHE A 469 31.91 -25.70 22.62
CA PHE A 469 32.78 -25.78 23.81
C PHE A 469 32.45 -24.71 24.85
N THR A 470 32.18 -23.48 24.45
CA THR A 470 31.82 -22.40 25.38
C THR A 470 30.46 -22.63 26.03
N ALA A 471 29.47 -23.12 25.26
CA ALA A 471 28.18 -23.53 25.82
C ALA A 471 28.33 -24.70 26.80
N GLY A 472 29.11 -25.72 26.45
CA GLY A 472 29.39 -26.86 27.34
C GLY A 472 30.07 -26.46 28.64
N ALA A 473 31.10 -25.61 28.56
CA ALA A 473 31.79 -25.09 29.74
C ALA A 473 30.87 -24.26 30.64
N TYR A 474 29.98 -23.46 30.06
CA TYR A 474 28.97 -22.70 30.80
C TYR A 474 27.98 -23.61 31.53
N PHE A 475 27.49 -24.67 30.88
CA PHE A 475 26.61 -25.66 31.51
C PHE A 475 27.31 -26.41 32.65
N CYS A 476 28.57 -26.81 32.47
CA CYS A 476 29.35 -27.46 33.54
C CYS A 476 29.59 -26.52 34.72
N TYR A 477 29.93 -25.25 34.46
CA TYR A 477 30.07 -24.24 35.51
C TYR A 477 28.77 -24.08 36.30
N ARG A 478 27.63 -24.02 35.60
CA ARG A 478 26.32 -23.88 36.25
C ARG A 478 25.92 -25.09 37.08
N ALA A 479 26.32 -26.30 36.69
CA ALA A 479 26.02 -27.53 37.42
C ALA A 479 26.93 -27.75 38.64
N CYS A 480 28.14 -27.16 38.66
CA CYS A 480 29.09 -27.33 39.76
C CYS A 480 28.99 -26.22 40.84
N PHE A 481 28.46 -25.04 40.49
CA PHE A 481 28.51 -23.86 41.36
C PHE A 481 27.14 -23.21 41.64
N HIS A 482 26.05 -23.80 41.12
CA HIS A 482 24.66 -23.43 41.35
C HIS A 482 23.80 -24.69 41.49
#